data_AF-A0A368FCZ6-F1
#
_entry.id   AF-A0A368FCZ6-F1
#
_cell.length_a   1.000
_cell.length_b   1.000
_cell.length_c   1.000
_cell.angle_alpha   90.00
_cell.angle_beta   90.00
_cell.angle_gamma   90.00
#
_symmetry.space_group_name_H-M   'P 1'
#
loop_
_entity.id
_entity.type
_entity.pdbx_description
1 polymer ?
#
loop_
_entity_poly.entity_id
_entity_poly.type
_entity_poly.pdbx_seq_one_letter_code
_entity_poly.pdbx_strand_id
1 'polypeptide(L)'
;METIQKSLEGLSLEEKVTKLMKRVVDSEDQNARLKEKAAQVDKLTKANATLEKKLEKANLILLKTEDAKGKLEELCRELQRMNKQIREDSLNKVRLLEHERQQAVEQLRTALKGIEASMNEGKERSDALAADNGRLAEKLKELGQEYESRINAIQQQYKEKDSYWLEYNKAKDIEIKLLKTKLEAAEINAQKSALEKEELTRSFVEGTARIGGALENEKALREEVKRYAGRYEEITKSLAESNAAFDKFKKEIDRVSSMQIRLPLYRNYKNFYAE
;
A
#
# COMPACT_ATOMS: atom_id res chain seq x y z
N MET A 1 118.81 -108.11 -55.45
CA MET A 1 119.26 -109.45 -55.92
C MET A 1 120.57 -109.90 -55.27
N GLU A 2 121.52 -108.99 -54.99
CA GLU A 2 122.79 -109.34 -54.32
C GLU A 2 122.66 -110.08 -52.98
N THR A 3 121.66 -109.73 -52.15
CA THR A 3 121.38 -110.41 -50.87
C THR A 3 120.86 -111.84 -51.04
N ILE A 4 120.27 -112.16 -52.20
CA ILE A 4 119.78 -113.51 -52.52
C ILE A 4 120.95 -114.40 -52.90
N GLN A 5 121.84 -113.89 -53.76
CA GLN A 5 123.04 -114.58 -54.24
C GLN A 5 123.97 -115.00 -53.10
N LYS A 6 124.29 -114.09 -52.16
CA LYS A 6 125.10 -114.39 -50.96
C LYS A 6 124.49 -115.46 -50.05
N SER A 7 123.16 -115.53 -49.97
CA SER A 7 122.47 -116.51 -49.11
C SER A 7 122.44 -117.94 -49.71
N LEU A 8 122.94 -118.10 -50.94
CA LEU A 8 122.94 -119.35 -51.71
C LEU A 8 124.36 -119.88 -51.99
N GLU A 9 125.43 -119.20 -51.57
CA GLU A 9 126.82 -119.67 -51.71
C GLU A 9 127.17 -120.75 -50.66
N GLY A 10 127.88 -121.81 -51.07
CA GLY A 10 128.26 -122.94 -50.19
C GLY A 10 127.21 -124.06 -50.02
N LEU A 11 126.00 -123.89 -50.55
CA LEU A 11 124.91 -124.88 -50.50
C LEU A 11 124.88 -125.77 -51.75
N SER A 12 124.47 -127.03 -51.59
CA SER A 12 124.19 -127.97 -52.69
C SER A 12 123.07 -127.43 -53.61
N LEU A 13 123.03 -127.90 -54.85
CA LEU A 13 122.02 -127.47 -55.83
C LEU A 13 120.58 -127.74 -55.33
N GLU A 14 120.36 -128.86 -54.63
CA GLU A 14 119.09 -129.17 -53.97
C GLU A 14 118.76 -128.16 -52.86
N GLU A 15 119.73 -127.84 -52.00
CA GLU A 15 119.52 -126.92 -50.87
C GLU A 15 119.24 -125.48 -51.35
N LYS A 16 119.85 -125.05 -52.46
CA LYS A 16 119.54 -123.76 -53.09
C LYS A 16 118.10 -123.74 -53.61
N VAL A 17 117.65 -124.83 -54.24
CA VAL A 17 116.26 -124.97 -54.73
C VAL A 17 115.27 -124.95 -53.56
N THR A 18 115.52 -125.70 -52.48
CA THR A 18 114.66 -125.70 -51.29
C THR A 18 114.58 -124.32 -50.63
N LYS A 19 115.70 -123.60 -50.53
CA LYS A 19 115.74 -122.25 -49.94
C LYS A 19 115.04 -121.21 -50.81
N LEU A 20 115.16 -121.31 -52.14
CA LEU A 20 114.41 -120.48 -53.08
C LEU A 20 112.91 -120.80 -53.03
N MET A 21 112.51 -122.07 -53.02
CA MET A 21 111.11 -122.48 -52.88
C MET A 21 110.49 -121.94 -51.58
N LYS A 22 111.17 -122.10 -50.44
CA LYS A 22 110.69 -121.56 -49.16
C LYS A 22 110.50 -120.04 -49.21
N ARG A 23 111.43 -119.32 -49.85
CA ARG A 23 111.33 -117.87 -50.01
C ARG A 23 110.21 -117.44 -50.96
N VAL A 24 109.94 -118.23 -52.01
CA VAL A 24 108.79 -118.00 -52.91
C VAL A 24 107.50 -118.20 -52.13
N VAL A 25 107.38 -119.28 -51.35
CA VAL A 25 106.22 -119.51 -50.47
C VAL A 25 106.05 -118.39 -49.45
N ASP A 26 107.12 -118.00 -48.75
CA ASP A 26 107.08 -116.88 -47.78
C ASP A 26 106.70 -115.55 -48.47
N SER A 27 107.14 -115.34 -49.72
CA SER A 27 106.77 -114.16 -50.52
C SER A 27 105.33 -114.20 -50.99
N GLU A 28 104.79 -115.37 -51.35
CA GLU A 28 103.39 -115.55 -51.71
C GLU A 28 102.47 -115.35 -50.50
N ASP A 29 102.85 -115.87 -49.33
CA ASP A 29 102.16 -115.62 -48.06
C ASP A 29 102.19 -114.13 -47.67
N GLN A 30 103.34 -113.46 -47.84
CA GLN A 30 103.43 -112.01 -47.66
C GLN A 30 102.54 -111.26 -48.66
N ASN A 31 102.49 -111.69 -49.92
CA ASN A 31 101.65 -111.06 -50.94
C ASN A 31 100.15 -111.29 -50.66
N ALA A 32 99.77 -112.46 -50.15
CA ALA A 32 98.41 -112.74 -49.69
C ALA A 32 98.01 -111.85 -48.51
N ARG A 33 98.89 -111.70 -47.50
CA ARG A 33 98.69 -110.78 -46.36
C ARG A 33 98.62 -109.32 -46.80
N LEU A 34 99.43 -108.91 -47.79
CA LEU A 34 99.39 -107.56 -48.35
C LEU A 34 98.08 -107.31 -49.12
N LYS A 35 97.58 -108.29 -49.89
CA LYS A 35 96.27 -108.21 -50.55
C LYS A 35 95.12 -108.11 -49.56
N GLU A 36 95.15 -108.87 -48.46
CA GLU A 36 94.16 -108.79 -47.39
C GLU A 36 94.21 -107.41 -46.70
N LYS A 37 95.40 -106.91 -46.37
CA LYS A 37 95.57 -105.56 -45.82
C LYS A 37 95.10 -104.47 -46.80
N ALA A 38 95.36 -104.62 -48.10
CA ALA A 38 94.87 -103.68 -49.11
C ALA A 38 93.33 -103.67 -49.18
N ALA A 39 92.69 -104.84 -49.16
CA ALA A 39 91.24 -104.94 -49.10
C ALA A 39 90.64 -104.34 -47.81
N GLN A 40 91.34 -104.52 -46.67
CA GLN A 40 90.98 -103.90 -45.39
C GLN A 40 91.09 -102.36 -45.46
N VAL A 41 92.18 -101.84 -46.05
CA VAL A 41 92.38 -100.41 -46.28
C VAL A 41 91.30 -99.84 -47.19
N ASP A 42 90.94 -100.52 -48.28
CA ASP A 42 89.83 -100.11 -49.15
C ASP A 42 88.50 -100.05 -48.41
N LYS A 43 88.22 -101.04 -47.56
CA LYS A 43 86.99 -101.08 -46.74
C LYS A 43 86.96 -99.92 -45.74
N LEU A 44 88.07 -99.66 -45.05
CA LEU A 44 88.20 -98.53 -44.12
C LEU A 44 88.10 -97.19 -44.84
N THR A 45 88.67 -97.07 -46.04
CA THR A 45 88.59 -95.85 -46.86
C THR A 45 87.15 -95.55 -47.28
N LYS A 46 86.38 -96.57 -47.70
CA LYS A 46 84.94 -96.42 -48.00
C LYS A 46 84.12 -96.08 -46.75
N ALA A 47 84.44 -96.69 -45.60
CA ALA A 47 83.79 -96.38 -44.33
C ALA A 47 84.07 -94.93 -43.90
N ASN A 48 85.32 -94.47 -43.99
CA ASN A 48 85.72 -93.08 -43.71
C ASN A 48 85.01 -92.09 -44.63
N ALA A 49 84.99 -92.31 -45.96
CA ALA A 49 84.27 -91.45 -46.89
C ALA A 49 82.75 -91.37 -46.58
N THR A 50 82.17 -92.45 -46.06
CA THR A 50 80.77 -92.47 -45.64
C THR A 50 80.57 -91.70 -44.32
N LEU A 51 81.50 -91.83 -43.38
CA LEU A 51 81.49 -91.09 -42.11
C LEU A 51 81.68 -89.59 -42.35
N GLU A 52 82.59 -89.19 -43.23
CA GLU A 52 82.79 -87.78 -43.62
C GLU A 52 81.51 -87.16 -44.20
N LYS A 53 80.82 -87.88 -45.10
CA LYS A 53 79.52 -87.42 -45.63
C LYS A 53 78.44 -87.30 -44.56
N LYS A 54 78.43 -88.20 -43.55
CA LYS A 54 77.48 -88.13 -42.43
C LYS A 54 77.82 -86.97 -41.49
N LEU A 55 79.10 -86.74 -41.22
CA LEU A 55 79.58 -85.63 -40.41
C LEU A 55 79.21 -84.29 -41.04
N GLU A 56 79.45 -84.14 -42.34
CA GLU A 56 79.08 -82.92 -43.08
C GLU A 56 77.57 -82.65 -43.04
N LYS A 57 76.75 -83.69 -43.26
CA LYS A 57 75.29 -83.58 -43.11
C LYS A 57 74.88 -83.20 -41.69
N ALA A 58 75.50 -83.80 -40.67
CA ALA A 58 75.22 -83.49 -39.28
C ALA A 58 75.58 -82.04 -38.93
N ASN A 59 76.74 -81.54 -39.41
CA ASN A 59 77.16 -80.14 -39.25
C ASN A 59 76.20 -79.18 -39.93
N LEU A 60 75.74 -79.49 -41.16
CA LEU A 60 74.76 -78.65 -41.86
C LEU A 60 73.41 -78.60 -41.12
N ILE A 61 72.97 -79.74 -40.57
CA ILE A 61 71.75 -79.79 -39.75
C ILE A 61 71.95 -78.96 -38.47
N LEU A 62 73.07 -79.13 -37.77
CA LEU A 62 73.40 -78.37 -36.57
C LEU A 62 73.36 -76.87 -36.83
N LEU A 63 74.03 -76.40 -37.89
CA LEU A 63 74.04 -74.99 -38.26
C LEU A 63 72.63 -74.43 -38.52
N LYS A 64 71.78 -75.19 -39.23
CA LYS A 64 70.37 -74.81 -39.47
C LYS A 64 69.55 -74.80 -38.18
N THR A 65 69.79 -75.75 -37.29
CA THR A 65 69.12 -75.82 -35.98
C THR A 65 69.53 -74.64 -35.09
N GLU A 66 70.81 -74.25 -35.11
CA GLU A 66 71.30 -73.07 -34.37
C GLU A 66 70.71 -71.76 -34.91
N ASP A 67 70.62 -71.58 -36.23
CA ASP A 67 69.96 -70.43 -36.84
C ASP A 67 68.45 -70.37 -36.48
N ALA A 68 67.75 -71.50 -36.58
CA ALA A 68 66.34 -71.58 -36.20
C ALA A 68 66.14 -71.29 -34.70
N LYS A 69 67.04 -71.77 -33.84
CA LYS A 69 67.04 -71.47 -32.40
C LYS A 69 67.24 -69.98 -32.16
N GLY A 70 68.21 -69.34 -32.82
CA GLY A 70 68.45 -67.90 -32.70
C GLY A 70 67.22 -67.06 -33.07
N LYS A 71 66.56 -67.39 -34.18
CA LYS A 71 65.31 -66.74 -34.61
C LYS A 71 64.17 -66.93 -33.60
N LEU A 72 64.05 -68.12 -33.01
CA LEU A 72 63.04 -68.38 -31.99
C LEU A 72 63.32 -67.58 -30.70
N GLU A 73 64.58 -67.49 -30.28
CA GLU A 73 64.97 -66.69 -29.12
C GLU A 73 64.69 -65.21 -29.32
N GLU A 74 64.94 -64.67 -30.52
CA GLU A 74 64.61 -63.30 -30.88
C GLU A 74 63.10 -63.04 -30.82
N LEU A 75 62.30 -63.91 -31.45
CA LEU A 75 60.83 -63.82 -31.40
C LEU A 75 60.30 -63.91 -29.96
N CYS A 76 60.86 -64.79 -29.12
CA CYS A 76 60.48 -64.89 -27.72
C CYS A 76 60.81 -63.60 -26.95
N ARG A 77 61.97 -62.97 -27.20
CA ARG A 77 62.33 -61.68 -26.58
C ARG A 77 61.40 -60.56 -27.04
N GLU A 78 61.07 -60.49 -28.32
CA GLU A 78 60.12 -59.52 -28.86
C GLU A 78 58.72 -59.71 -28.26
N LEU A 79 58.23 -60.95 -28.20
CA LEU A 79 56.94 -61.28 -27.59
C LEU A 79 56.91 -60.90 -26.10
N GLN A 80 57.99 -61.12 -25.37
CA GLN A 80 58.11 -60.69 -23.97
C GLN A 80 58.09 -59.17 -23.84
N ARG A 81 58.79 -58.42 -24.69
CA ARG A 81 58.74 -56.95 -24.72
C ARG A 81 57.34 -56.44 -25.04
N MET A 82 56.70 -56.99 -26.07
CA MET A 82 55.34 -56.61 -26.45
C MET A 82 54.33 -56.90 -25.34
N ASN A 83 54.41 -58.06 -24.69
CA ASN A 83 53.56 -58.41 -23.55
C ASN A 83 53.80 -57.52 -22.32
N LYS A 84 55.03 -57.02 -22.14
CA LYS A 84 55.33 -56.02 -21.10
C LYS A 84 54.69 -54.68 -21.44
N GLN A 85 54.88 -54.21 -22.68
CA GLN A 85 54.30 -52.97 -23.17
C GLN A 85 52.77 -52.96 -23.07
N ILE A 86 52.10 -54.04 -23.53
CA ILE A 86 50.64 -54.16 -23.45
C ILE A 86 50.14 -54.10 -22.00
N ARG A 87 50.86 -54.73 -21.06
CA ARG A 87 50.51 -54.68 -19.63
C ARG A 87 50.65 -53.28 -19.07
N GLU A 88 51.74 -52.59 -19.39
CA GLU A 88 51.99 -51.21 -18.96
C GLU A 88 50.94 -50.25 -19.55
N ASP A 89 50.65 -50.36 -20.84
CA ASP A 89 49.64 -49.53 -21.53
C ASP A 89 48.23 -49.79 -20.98
N SER A 90 47.88 -51.04 -20.72
CA SER A 90 46.59 -51.41 -20.12
C SER A 90 46.44 -50.83 -18.71
N LEU A 91 47.50 -50.91 -17.90
CA LEU A 91 47.50 -50.34 -16.55
C LEU A 91 47.39 -48.80 -16.58
N ASN A 92 48.13 -48.15 -17.47
CA ASN A 92 48.06 -46.71 -17.66
C ASN A 92 46.67 -46.26 -18.13
N LYS A 93 46.06 -47.01 -19.06
CA LYS A 93 44.69 -46.74 -19.52
C LYS A 93 43.66 -46.86 -18.39
N VAL A 94 43.76 -47.90 -17.55
CA VAL A 94 42.88 -48.05 -16.39
C VAL A 94 43.05 -46.88 -15.41
N ARG A 95 44.29 -46.46 -15.14
CA ARG A 95 44.57 -45.31 -14.26
C ARG A 95 44.00 -44.00 -14.81
N LEU A 96 44.14 -43.76 -16.12
CA LEU A 96 43.58 -42.56 -16.76
C LEU A 96 42.05 -42.54 -16.66
N LEU A 97 41.39 -43.65 -17.01
CA LEU A 97 39.94 -43.76 -16.95
C LEU A 97 39.42 -43.59 -15.51
N GLU A 98 40.12 -44.14 -14.52
CA GLU A 98 39.72 -43.96 -13.12
C GLU A 98 39.91 -42.51 -12.65
N HIS A 99 40.94 -41.82 -13.13
CA HIS A 99 41.14 -40.40 -12.84
C HIS A 99 40.05 -39.53 -13.49
N GLU A 100 39.73 -39.75 -14.77
CA GLU A 100 38.63 -39.07 -15.47
C GLU A 100 37.29 -39.32 -14.79
N ARG A 101 37.03 -40.56 -14.36
CA ARG A 101 35.83 -40.92 -13.61
C ARG A 101 35.74 -40.14 -12.30
N GLN A 102 36.83 -40.06 -11.54
CA GLN A 102 36.88 -39.32 -10.28
C GLN A 102 36.66 -37.82 -10.50
N GLN A 103 37.27 -37.22 -11.52
CA GLN A 103 37.04 -35.82 -11.88
C GLN A 103 35.57 -35.57 -12.25
N ALA A 104 34.96 -36.43 -13.07
CA ALA A 104 33.55 -36.30 -13.46
C ALA A 104 32.62 -36.40 -12.25
N VAL A 105 32.89 -37.33 -11.32
CA VAL A 105 32.12 -37.46 -10.07
C VAL A 105 32.24 -36.19 -9.21
N GLU A 106 33.43 -35.61 -9.07
CA GLU A 106 33.61 -34.41 -8.26
C GLU A 106 32.96 -33.17 -8.90
N GLN A 107 32.99 -33.06 -10.23
CA GLN A 107 32.25 -32.02 -10.96
C GLN A 107 30.74 -32.14 -10.74
N LEU A 108 30.18 -33.36 -10.84
CA LEU A 108 28.76 -33.61 -10.57
C LEU A 108 28.41 -33.28 -9.12
N ARG A 109 29.25 -33.67 -8.17
CA ARG A 109 29.05 -33.38 -6.75
C ARG A 109 29.05 -31.87 -6.48
N THR A 110 29.96 -31.13 -7.11
CA THR A 110 30.03 -29.67 -7.00
C THR A 110 28.81 -29.01 -7.61
N ALA A 111 28.38 -29.47 -8.79
CA ALA A 111 27.17 -28.96 -9.44
C ALA A 111 25.92 -29.21 -8.60
N LEU A 112 25.76 -30.41 -8.03
CA LEU A 112 24.64 -30.74 -7.13
C LEU A 112 24.61 -29.84 -5.90
N LYS A 113 25.77 -29.63 -5.25
CA LYS A 113 25.86 -28.66 -4.13
C LYS A 113 25.47 -27.25 -4.54
N GLY A 114 25.84 -26.82 -5.74
CA GLY A 114 25.43 -25.52 -6.29
C GLY A 114 23.92 -25.41 -6.50
N ILE A 115 23.29 -26.47 -7.01
CA ILE A 115 21.84 -26.55 -7.17
C ILE A 115 21.14 -26.51 -5.81
N GLU A 116 21.61 -27.29 -4.83
CA GLU A 116 21.07 -27.30 -3.47
C GLU A 116 21.17 -25.93 -2.81
N ALA A 117 22.32 -25.26 -2.92
CA ALA A 117 22.51 -23.91 -2.40
C ALA A 117 21.54 -22.91 -3.05
N SER A 118 21.40 -22.94 -4.38
CA SER A 118 20.47 -22.07 -5.10
C SER A 118 19.01 -22.34 -4.75
N MET A 119 18.64 -23.60 -4.54
CA MET A 119 17.28 -23.99 -4.15
C MET A 119 16.97 -23.50 -2.73
N ASN A 120 17.92 -23.64 -1.79
CA ASN A 120 17.77 -23.15 -0.43
C ASN A 120 17.66 -21.63 -0.38
N GLU A 121 18.51 -20.90 -1.11
CA GLU A 121 18.45 -19.44 -1.20
C GLU A 121 17.10 -18.99 -1.80
N GLY A 122 16.61 -19.69 -2.83
CA GLY A 122 15.29 -19.44 -3.40
C GLY A 122 14.16 -19.66 -2.40
N LYS A 123 14.24 -20.71 -1.58
CA LYS A 123 13.28 -21.00 -0.51
C LYS A 123 13.31 -19.92 0.57
N GLU A 124 14.49 -19.55 1.05
CA GLU A 124 14.65 -18.47 2.04
C GLU A 124 14.09 -17.15 1.55
N ARG A 125 14.36 -16.78 0.29
CA ARG A 125 13.75 -15.59 -0.34
C ARG A 125 12.23 -15.69 -0.43
N SER A 126 11.69 -16.86 -0.80
CA SER A 126 10.25 -17.10 -0.86
C SER A 126 9.59 -16.98 0.52
N ASP A 127 10.20 -17.56 1.56
CA ASP A 127 9.70 -17.51 2.93
C ASP A 127 9.75 -16.08 3.48
N ALA A 128 10.81 -15.32 3.18
CA ALA A 128 10.93 -13.90 3.53
C ALA A 128 9.84 -13.04 2.86
N LEU A 129 9.57 -13.25 1.56
CA LEU A 129 8.50 -12.57 0.84
C LEU A 129 7.11 -12.93 1.39
N ALA A 130 6.89 -14.21 1.73
CA ALA A 130 5.64 -14.64 2.34
C ALA A 130 5.41 -13.96 3.70
N ALA A 131 6.46 -13.84 4.53
CA ALA A 131 6.40 -13.13 5.80
C ALA A 131 6.10 -11.63 5.62
N ASP A 132 6.76 -10.95 4.68
CA ASP A 132 6.52 -9.53 4.42
C ASP A 132 5.12 -9.27 3.85
N ASN A 133 4.64 -10.11 2.93
CA ASN A 133 3.26 -10.06 2.43
C ASN A 133 2.24 -10.23 3.56
N GLY A 134 2.48 -11.16 4.49
CA GLY A 134 1.65 -11.33 5.68
C GLY A 134 1.61 -10.08 6.56
N ARG A 135 2.77 -9.46 6.80
CA ARG A 135 2.88 -8.21 7.56
C ARG A 135 2.16 -7.04 6.88
N LEU A 136 2.29 -6.92 5.56
CA LEU A 136 1.60 -5.89 4.78
C LEU A 136 0.09 -6.09 4.78
N ALA A 137 -0.38 -7.34 4.67
CA ALA A 137 -1.80 -7.66 4.75
C ALA A 137 -2.41 -7.24 6.10
N GLU A 138 -1.72 -7.53 7.21
CA GLU A 138 -2.20 -7.09 8.53
C GLU A 138 -2.17 -5.55 8.65
N LYS A 139 -1.15 -4.88 8.12
CA LYS A 139 -1.10 -3.41 8.12
C LYS A 139 -2.24 -2.78 7.32
N LEU A 140 -2.59 -3.35 6.17
CA LEU A 140 -3.73 -2.90 5.36
C LEU A 140 -5.06 -3.12 6.10
N LYS A 141 -5.20 -4.24 6.81
CA LYS A 141 -6.37 -4.53 7.63
C LYS A 141 -6.50 -3.55 8.79
N GLU A 142 -5.43 -3.28 9.53
CA GLU A 142 -5.40 -2.25 10.59
C GLU A 142 -5.81 -0.88 10.03
N LEU A 143 -5.26 -0.48 8.89
CA LEU A 143 -5.58 0.79 8.24
C LEU A 143 -7.05 0.85 7.82
N GLY A 144 -7.59 -0.24 7.28
CA GLY A 144 -9.02 -0.36 6.95
C GLY A 144 -9.92 -0.15 8.17
N GLN A 145 -9.59 -0.79 9.30
CA GLN A 145 -10.32 -0.63 10.56
C GLN A 145 -10.24 0.81 11.09
N GLU A 146 -9.07 1.45 10.99
CA GLU A 146 -8.90 2.85 11.38
C GLU A 146 -9.78 3.78 10.53
N TYR A 147 -9.81 3.59 9.20
CA TYR A 147 -10.68 4.36 8.32
C TYR A 147 -12.16 4.16 8.63
N GLU A 148 -12.59 2.92 8.87
CA GLU A 148 -13.97 2.61 9.24
C GLU A 148 -14.34 3.33 10.56
N SER A 149 -13.46 3.27 11.56
CA SER A 149 -13.64 3.99 12.83
C SER A 149 -13.75 5.50 12.63
N ARG A 150 -12.88 6.10 11.80
CA ARG A 150 -12.92 7.53 11.48
C ARG A 150 -14.20 7.93 10.76
N ILE A 151 -14.66 7.12 9.79
CA ILE A 151 -15.91 7.37 9.07
C ILE A 151 -17.10 7.33 10.04
N ASN A 152 -17.15 6.33 10.92
CA ASN A 152 -18.21 6.23 11.93
C ASN A 152 -18.21 7.43 12.88
N ALA A 153 -17.04 7.88 13.34
CA ALA A 153 -16.92 9.08 14.17
C ALA A 153 -17.42 10.34 13.45
N ILE A 154 -17.06 10.53 12.18
CA ILE A 154 -17.52 11.65 11.36
C ILE A 154 -19.05 11.59 11.19
N GLN A 155 -19.61 10.43 10.85
CA GLN A 155 -21.07 10.27 10.71
C GLN A 155 -21.80 10.61 12.01
N GLN A 156 -21.24 10.22 13.15
CA GLN A 156 -21.81 10.55 14.45
C GLN A 156 -21.79 12.07 14.72
N GLN A 157 -20.67 12.75 14.43
CA GLN A 157 -20.60 14.21 14.52
C GLN A 157 -21.60 14.92 13.61
N TYR A 158 -21.82 14.42 12.40
CA TYR A 158 -22.85 14.96 11.50
C TYR A 158 -24.25 14.81 12.10
N LYS A 159 -24.59 13.64 12.65
CA LYS A 159 -25.89 13.43 13.33
C LYS A 159 -26.09 14.37 14.51
N GLU A 160 -25.05 14.55 15.33
CA GLU A 160 -25.07 15.47 16.47
C GLU A 160 -25.26 16.92 16.01
N LYS A 161 -24.53 17.33 14.96
CA LYS A 161 -24.65 18.67 14.38
C LYS A 161 -26.05 18.91 13.81
N ASP A 162 -26.62 17.96 13.09
CA ASP A 162 -27.95 18.07 12.51
C ASP A 162 -29.03 18.13 13.60
N SER A 163 -28.90 17.33 14.65
CA SER A 163 -29.78 17.39 15.82
C SER A 163 -29.68 18.73 16.54
N TYR A 164 -28.46 19.24 16.74
CA TYR A 164 -28.24 20.57 17.32
C TYR A 164 -28.88 21.66 16.48
N TRP A 165 -28.70 21.62 15.15
CA TRP A 165 -29.27 22.60 14.23
C TRP A 165 -30.79 22.58 14.27
N LEU A 166 -31.40 21.39 14.33
CA LEU A 166 -32.85 21.24 14.46
C LEU A 166 -33.38 21.91 15.74
N GLU A 167 -32.75 21.64 16.89
CA GLU A 167 -33.16 22.25 18.16
C GLU A 167 -32.91 23.77 18.19
N TYR A 168 -31.80 24.23 17.61
CA TYR A 168 -31.52 25.65 17.46
C TYR A 168 -32.60 26.37 16.65
N ASN A 169 -33.04 25.80 15.52
CA ASN A 169 -34.10 26.40 14.71
C ASN A 169 -35.44 26.40 15.44
N LYS A 170 -35.80 25.31 16.14
CA LYS A 170 -37.01 25.30 16.98
C LYS A 170 -36.97 26.41 18.02
N ALA A 171 -35.85 26.61 18.70
CA ALA A 171 -35.69 27.67 19.68
C ALA A 171 -35.85 29.06 19.04
N LYS A 172 -35.25 29.28 17.86
CA LYS A 172 -35.39 30.53 17.10
C LYS A 172 -36.81 30.78 16.61
N ASP A 173 -37.51 29.75 16.15
CA ASP A 173 -38.92 29.85 15.75
C ASP A 173 -39.82 30.23 16.93
N ILE A 174 -39.57 29.65 18.11
CA ILE A 174 -40.29 30.01 19.35
C ILE A 174 -39.99 31.47 19.74
N GLU A 175 -38.72 31.90 19.67
CA GLU A 175 -38.32 33.27 19.97
C GLU A 175 -39.00 34.27 19.03
N ILE A 176 -39.03 33.99 17.72
CA ILE A 176 -39.73 34.80 16.72
C ILE A 176 -41.23 34.87 17.03
N LYS A 177 -41.88 33.74 17.34
CA LYS A 177 -43.31 33.71 17.71
C LYS A 177 -43.57 34.54 18.96
N LEU A 178 -42.72 34.42 19.99
CA LEU A 178 -42.83 35.20 21.21
C LEU A 178 -42.71 36.70 20.93
N LEU A 179 -41.72 37.13 20.15
CA LEU A 179 -41.54 38.54 19.80
C LEU A 179 -42.72 39.08 18.98
N LYS A 180 -43.26 38.31 18.03
CA LYS A 180 -44.47 38.68 17.29
C LYS A 180 -45.68 38.88 18.20
N THR A 181 -45.96 37.91 19.09
CA THR A 181 -47.08 38.04 20.04
C THR A 181 -46.93 39.23 20.99
N LYS A 182 -45.70 39.53 21.44
CA LYS A 182 -45.42 40.72 22.26
C LYS A 182 -45.66 42.01 21.48
N LEU A 183 -45.26 42.06 20.21
CA LEU A 183 -45.51 43.22 19.34
C LEU A 183 -47.01 43.45 19.13
N GLU A 184 -47.75 42.40 18.75
CA GLU A 184 -49.21 42.44 18.58
C GLU A 184 -49.91 42.90 19.87
N ALA A 185 -49.50 42.39 21.03
CA ALA A 185 -50.05 42.81 22.32
C ALA A 185 -49.75 44.29 22.63
N ALA A 186 -48.55 44.78 22.29
CA ALA A 186 -48.18 46.18 22.46
C ALA A 186 -48.99 47.10 21.52
N GLU A 187 -49.20 46.69 20.27
CA GLU A 187 -50.03 47.40 19.29
C GLU A 187 -51.49 47.50 19.75
N ILE A 188 -52.08 46.39 20.21
CA ILE A 188 -53.45 46.36 20.77
C ILE A 188 -53.54 47.29 21.98
N ASN A 189 -52.56 47.26 22.88
CA ASN A 189 -52.57 48.11 24.06
C ASN A 189 -52.41 49.60 23.71
N ALA A 190 -51.57 49.93 22.72
CA ALA A 190 -51.44 51.29 22.21
C ALA A 190 -52.73 51.79 21.56
N GLN A 191 -53.40 50.95 20.75
CA GLN A 191 -54.71 51.27 20.17
C GLN A 191 -55.77 51.50 21.26
N LYS A 192 -55.83 50.63 22.26
CA LYS A 192 -56.74 50.77 23.40
C LYS A 192 -56.49 52.08 24.15
N SER A 193 -55.24 52.39 24.47
CA SER A 193 -54.88 53.65 25.15
C SER A 193 -55.21 54.89 24.30
N ALA A 194 -55.05 54.81 22.99
CA ALA A 194 -55.44 55.88 22.07
C ALA A 194 -56.95 56.13 22.07
N LEU A 195 -57.76 55.05 22.03
CA LEU A 195 -59.22 55.13 22.12
C LEU A 195 -59.68 55.71 23.47
N GLU A 196 -59.13 55.22 24.58
CA GLU A 196 -59.45 55.74 25.93
C GLU A 196 -59.11 57.23 26.04
N LYS A 197 -57.98 57.66 25.47
CA LYS A 197 -57.59 59.08 25.42
C LYS A 197 -58.56 59.91 24.58
N GLU A 198 -59.01 59.39 23.43
CA GLU A 198 -59.99 60.07 22.59
C GLU A 198 -61.34 60.23 23.32
N GLU A 199 -61.81 59.17 23.98
CA GLU A 199 -63.05 59.18 24.78
C GLU A 199 -62.98 60.19 25.94
N LEU A 200 -61.87 60.19 26.69
CA LEU A 200 -61.64 61.17 27.76
C LEU A 200 -61.60 62.61 27.22
N THR A 201 -60.93 62.83 26.09
CA THR A 201 -60.87 64.15 25.46
C THR A 201 -62.25 64.61 25.01
N ARG A 202 -63.04 63.73 24.39
CA ARG A 202 -64.43 63.99 23.99
C ARG A 202 -65.30 64.35 25.19
N SER A 203 -65.26 63.54 26.25
CA SER A 203 -65.99 63.78 27.49
C SER A 203 -65.62 65.12 28.15
N PHE A 204 -64.34 65.46 28.17
CA PHE A 204 -63.85 66.73 28.69
C PHE A 204 -64.35 67.94 27.89
N VAL A 205 -64.30 67.86 26.55
CA VAL A 205 -64.82 68.93 25.67
C VAL A 205 -66.33 69.09 25.85
N GLU A 206 -67.09 68.00 25.86
CA GLU A 206 -68.54 68.03 26.10
C GLU A 206 -68.89 68.59 27.48
N GLY A 207 -68.13 68.23 28.52
CA GLY A 207 -68.30 68.76 29.87
C GLY A 207 -68.00 70.26 29.94
N THR A 208 -66.92 70.70 29.29
CA THR A 208 -66.54 72.11 29.20
C THR A 208 -67.60 72.93 28.48
N ALA A 209 -68.13 72.44 27.36
CA ALA A 209 -69.20 73.08 26.61
C ALA A 209 -70.49 73.20 27.45
N ARG A 210 -70.86 72.14 28.19
CA ARG A 210 -72.01 72.16 29.12
C ARG A 210 -71.84 73.22 30.21
N ILE A 211 -70.67 73.29 30.85
CA ILE A 211 -70.39 74.30 31.88
C ILE A 211 -70.40 75.71 31.28
N GLY A 212 -69.80 75.90 30.11
CA GLY A 212 -69.80 77.18 29.39
C GLY A 212 -71.21 77.68 29.11
N GLY A 213 -72.08 76.83 28.56
CA GLY A 213 -73.49 77.17 28.34
C GLY A 213 -74.25 77.44 29.64
N ALA A 214 -73.96 76.70 30.73
CA ALA A 214 -74.56 76.98 32.03
C ALA A 214 -74.13 78.34 32.61
N LEU A 215 -72.86 78.74 32.42
CA LEU A 215 -72.34 80.05 32.83
C LEU A 215 -72.96 81.19 32.03
N GLU A 216 -73.11 81.05 30.71
CA GLU A 216 -73.80 82.04 29.87
C GLU A 216 -75.26 82.23 30.30
N ASN A 217 -75.97 81.12 30.56
CA ASN A 217 -77.34 81.16 31.08
C ASN A 217 -77.41 81.83 32.46
N GLU A 218 -76.48 81.51 33.37
CA GLU A 218 -76.40 82.12 34.70
C GLU A 218 -76.19 83.64 34.61
N LYS A 219 -75.29 84.08 33.72
CA LYS A 219 -75.03 85.49 33.47
C LYS A 219 -76.25 86.21 32.90
N ALA A 220 -76.93 85.61 31.91
CA ALA A 220 -78.15 86.15 31.34
C ALA A 220 -79.26 86.30 32.39
N LEU A 221 -79.44 85.31 33.26
CA LEU A 221 -80.39 85.37 34.37
C LEU A 221 -80.02 86.47 35.38
N ARG A 222 -78.73 86.65 35.72
CA ARG A 222 -78.28 87.77 36.57
C ARG A 222 -78.58 89.13 35.96
N GLU A 223 -78.33 89.29 34.66
CA GLU A 223 -78.65 90.53 33.94
C GLU A 223 -80.15 90.82 33.96
N GLU A 224 -80.98 89.80 33.75
CA GLU A 224 -82.43 89.94 33.81
C GLU A 224 -82.91 90.27 35.24
N VAL A 225 -82.35 89.64 36.28
CA VAL A 225 -82.59 89.99 37.69
C VAL A 225 -82.21 91.45 37.96
N LYS A 226 -81.04 91.91 37.48
CA LYS A 226 -80.59 93.30 37.63
C LYS A 226 -81.55 94.27 36.92
N ARG A 227 -82.02 93.92 35.72
CA ARG A 227 -83.01 94.72 34.97
C ARG A 227 -84.35 94.78 35.69
N TYR A 228 -84.83 93.67 36.24
CA TYR A 228 -86.05 93.67 37.06
C TYR A 228 -85.86 94.51 38.33
N ALA A 229 -84.73 94.40 39.02
CA ALA A 229 -84.42 95.22 40.19
C ALA A 229 -84.43 96.72 39.86
N GLY A 230 -83.80 97.14 38.74
CA GLY A 230 -83.85 98.53 38.28
C GLY A 230 -85.27 99.01 37.95
N ARG A 231 -86.09 98.17 37.29
CA ARG A 231 -87.52 98.48 37.08
C ARG A 231 -88.28 98.62 38.39
N TYR A 232 -88.01 97.77 39.38
CA TYR A 232 -88.60 97.90 40.71
C TYR A 232 -88.19 99.21 41.37
N GLU A 233 -86.92 99.62 41.29
CA GLU A 233 -86.46 100.91 41.80
C GLU A 233 -87.16 102.09 41.09
N GLU A 234 -87.29 102.05 39.77
CA GLU A 234 -88.03 103.08 38.99
C GLU A 234 -89.50 103.16 39.38
N ILE A 235 -90.19 102.02 39.52
CA ILE A 235 -91.57 101.98 40.00
C ILE A 235 -91.65 102.53 41.42
N THR A 236 -90.73 102.16 42.30
CA THR A 236 -90.72 102.63 43.70
C THR A 236 -90.46 104.14 43.76
N LYS A 237 -89.56 104.64 42.91
CA LYS A 237 -89.29 106.07 42.76
C LYS A 237 -90.49 106.82 42.20
N SER A 238 -91.12 106.29 41.14
CA SER A 238 -92.35 106.87 40.58
C SER A 238 -93.50 106.84 41.59
N LEU A 239 -93.62 105.78 42.38
CA LEU A 239 -94.61 105.68 43.47
C LEU A 239 -94.32 106.71 44.56
N ALA A 240 -93.05 106.94 44.92
CA ALA A 240 -92.65 107.97 45.86
C ALA A 240 -92.91 109.39 45.33
N GLU A 241 -92.61 109.67 44.06
CA GLU A 241 -92.91 110.93 43.39
C GLU A 241 -94.42 111.17 43.27
N SER A 242 -95.18 110.12 42.92
CA SER A 242 -96.65 110.15 42.90
C SER A 242 -97.22 110.40 44.28
N ASN A 243 -96.73 109.72 45.33
CA ASN A 243 -97.13 109.99 46.72
C ASN A 243 -96.79 111.42 47.14
N ALA A 244 -95.62 111.95 46.77
CA ALA A 244 -95.27 113.34 47.03
C ALA A 244 -96.18 114.33 46.26
N ALA A 245 -96.60 113.98 45.05
CA ALA A 245 -97.58 114.73 44.29
C ALA A 245 -98.98 114.65 44.91
N PHE A 246 -99.42 113.47 45.37
CA PHE A 246 -100.65 113.28 46.14
C PHE A 246 -100.62 114.08 47.43
N ASP A 247 -99.51 114.11 48.17
CA ASP A 247 -99.34 114.94 49.37
C ASP A 247 -99.40 116.43 49.05
N LYS A 248 -98.82 116.87 47.92
CA LYS A 248 -98.97 118.25 47.43
C LYS A 248 -100.42 118.57 47.05
N PHE A 249 -101.08 117.69 46.30
CA PHE A 249 -102.50 117.86 45.96
C PHE A 249 -103.36 117.88 47.22
N LYS A 250 -103.07 117.05 48.22
CA LYS A 250 -103.76 117.06 49.51
C LYS A 250 -103.56 118.39 50.24
N LYS A 251 -102.32 118.90 50.28
CA LYS A 251 -102.03 120.25 50.83
C LYS A 251 -102.73 121.37 50.06
N GLU A 252 -102.82 121.28 48.74
CA GLU A 252 -103.51 122.28 47.91
C GLU A 252 -105.04 122.20 48.10
N ILE A 253 -105.60 121.00 48.23
CA ILE A 253 -107.00 120.78 48.61
C ILE A 253 -107.28 121.34 50.00
N ASP A 254 -106.42 121.09 50.99
CA ASP A 254 -106.55 121.66 52.34
C ASP A 254 -106.46 123.20 52.30
N ARG A 255 -105.60 123.77 51.45
CA ARG A 255 -105.47 125.21 51.23
C ARG A 255 -106.73 125.80 50.57
N VAL A 256 -107.23 125.20 49.50
CA VAL A 256 -108.48 125.62 48.83
C VAL A 256 -109.66 125.49 49.79
N SER A 257 -109.77 124.40 50.54
CA SER A 257 -110.80 124.20 51.57
C SER A 257 -110.71 125.27 52.67
N SER A 258 -109.50 125.65 53.08
CA SER A 258 -109.28 126.75 54.02
C SER A 258 -109.61 128.15 53.45
N MET A 259 -109.39 128.38 52.15
CA MET A 259 -109.80 129.62 51.45
C MET A 259 -111.32 129.70 51.28
N GLN A 260 -111.97 128.56 51.05
CA GLN A 260 -113.42 128.49 50.85
C GLN A 260 -114.20 128.67 52.17
N ILE A 261 -113.56 128.46 53.32
CA ILE A 261 -114.12 128.71 54.65
C ILE A 261 -113.97 130.20 55.08
N ARG A 262 -113.26 131.06 54.33
CA ARG A 262 -112.86 132.40 54.83
C ARG A 262 -113.21 133.65 54.04
N LEU A 263 -114.16 133.66 53.10
CA LEU A 263 -114.77 134.94 52.66
C LEU A 263 -116.15 134.82 51.97
N PRO A 264 -117.23 134.93 52.75
CA PRO A 264 -118.41 135.71 52.41
C PRO A 264 -118.51 136.89 53.41
N LEU A 265 -118.50 138.13 52.89
CA LEU A 265 -118.92 139.42 53.49
C LEU A 265 -117.95 140.56 53.12
N TYR A 266 -118.08 141.10 51.91
CA TYR A 266 -118.17 142.55 51.75
C TYR A 266 -119.20 142.86 50.65
N ARG A 267 -120.33 143.36 51.14
CA ARG A 267 -121.54 143.73 50.44
C ARG A 267 -121.63 145.26 50.54
N ASN A 268 -122.11 145.88 49.46
CA ASN A 268 -122.73 147.21 49.37
C ASN A 268 -121.92 148.47 48.95
N TYR A 269 -122.29 148.91 47.73
CA TYR A 269 -122.75 150.26 47.31
C TYR A 269 -121.81 151.22 46.55
N LYS A 270 -122.37 151.66 45.39
CA LYS A 270 -122.17 152.91 44.63
C LYS A 270 -120.91 152.98 43.74
N ASN A 271 -120.91 153.49 42.51
CA ASN A 271 -121.82 154.25 41.64
C ASN A 271 -121.28 154.06 40.19
N PHE A 272 -122.08 153.98 39.13
CA PHE A 272 -122.69 155.09 38.38
C PHE A 272 -121.69 156.04 37.64
N TYR A 273 -121.60 155.81 36.31
CA TYR A 273 -121.44 156.72 35.16
C TYR A 273 -120.07 157.12 34.54
N ALA A 274 -120.06 156.86 33.22
CA ALA A 274 -119.62 157.67 32.07
C ALA A 274 -118.14 157.61 31.60
N GLU A 275 -118.04 157.41 30.27
CA GLU A 275 -116.90 157.45 29.33
C GLU A 275 -115.89 156.28 29.35
#